data_AF-A0A451BWP2-F1
#
_entry.id   AF-A0A451BWP2-F1
#
_cell.length_a   1.000
_cell.length_b   1.000
_cell.length_c   1.000
_cell.angle_alpha   90.00
_cell.angle_beta   90.00
_cell.angle_gamma   90.00
#
_symmetry.space_group_name_H-M   'P 1'
#
loop_
_entity.id
_entity.type
_entity.pdbx_description
1 polymer ?
#
loop_
_entity_poly.entity_id
_entity_poly.type
_entity_poly.pdbx_seq_one_letter_code
_entity_poly.pdbx_strand_id
1 'polypeptide(L)'
;MKKAIKVLSLVGTCALSVTGCGESTVSFENDVRPILAENCLECHQPDGKGFKASGLSVGSYEDLMKGTQPAGGGQRGRVVVPGDVASSTLIRLVEGRADPSLSMPHGKEPLNEEEIAILRKWIEQGAEKN
;
A
#
# COMPACT_ATOMS: atom_id res chain seq x y z
N MET A 1 35.40 64.59 -18.35
CA MET A 1 35.42 63.14 -18.65
C MET A 1 34.91 62.41 -17.41
N LYS A 2 33.60 62.08 -17.36
CA LYS A 2 33.03 60.71 -17.25
C LYS A 2 33.85 59.85 -16.26
N LYS A 3 33.31 59.35 -15.14
CA LYS A 3 32.14 58.45 -15.07
C LYS A 3 31.54 58.45 -13.66
N ALA A 4 30.22 58.61 -13.57
CA ALA A 4 29.41 58.18 -12.44
C ALA A 4 28.95 56.74 -12.70
N ILE A 5 29.06 55.85 -11.70
CA ILE A 5 28.43 54.53 -11.74
C ILE A 5 27.68 54.37 -10.42
N LYS A 6 26.38 54.71 -10.45
CA LYS A 6 25.41 54.24 -9.46
C LYS A 6 25.06 52.81 -9.85
N VAL A 7 25.55 51.82 -9.11
CA VAL A 7 25.00 50.45 -9.19
C VAL A 7 23.83 50.41 -8.22
N LEU A 8 22.64 50.71 -8.75
CA LEU A 8 21.37 50.36 -8.13
C LEU A 8 20.94 49.07 -8.83
N SER A 9 21.00 47.93 -8.15
CA SER A 9 20.41 46.70 -8.68
C SER A 9 19.71 45.95 -7.57
N LEU A 10 18.44 45.66 -7.85
CA LEU A 10 17.42 45.09 -6.99
C LEU A 10 17.86 43.76 -6.38
N VAL A 11 17.66 43.61 -5.07
CA VAL A 11 17.52 42.31 -4.44
C VAL A 11 16.20 41.71 -4.94
N GLY A 12 16.29 40.85 -5.95
CA GLY A 12 15.15 40.08 -6.44
C GLY A 12 14.86 38.94 -5.47
N THR A 13 13.86 39.13 -4.60
CA THR A 13 13.31 38.07 -3.76
C THR A 13 12.67 37.03 -4.66
N CYS A 14 13.37 35.91 -4.88
CA CYS A 14 12.81 34.73 -5.51
C CYS A 14 11.88 34.08 -4.48
N ALA A 15 10.59 34.43 -4.52
CA ALA A 15 9.57 33.70 -3.78
C ALA A 15 9.42 32.32 -4.44
N LEU A 16 10.15 31.35 -3.90
CA LEU A 16 9.91 29.93 -4.13
C LEU A 16 8.52 29.62 -3.57
N SER A 17 7.51 29.69 -4.44
CA SER A 17 6.22 29.08 -4.16
C SER A 17 6.47 27.58 -4.03
N VAL A 18 6.59 27.11 -2.79
CA VAL A 18 6.49 25.69 -2.47
C VAL A 18 5.05 25.30 -2.75
N THR A 19 4.76 24.89 -3.98
CA THR A 19 3.54 24.17 -4.30
C THR A 19 3.65 22.85 -3.56
N GLY A 20 3.05 22.78 -2.37
CA GLY A 20 2.88 21.54 -1.64
C GLY A 20 2.07 20.59 -2.51
N CYS A 21 2.75 19.62 -3.12
CA CYS A 21 2.11 18.46 -3.70
C CYS A 21 1.68 17.59 -2.52
N GLY A 22 0.57 17.97 -1.88
CA GLY A 22 -0.07 17.15 -0.85
C GLY A 22 -0.60 15.91 -1.55
N GLU A 23 0.17 14.84 -1.51
CA GLU A 23 -0.28 13.54 -1.98
C GLU A 23 -1.50 13.14 -1.14
N SER A 24 -2.64 12.86 -1.79
CA SER A 24 -3.86 12.49 -1.07
C SER A 24 -3.62 11.27 -0.20
N THR A 25 -3.98 11.35 1.09
CA THR A 25 -3.89 10.22 2.02
C THR A 25 -4.92 9.16 1.64
N VAL A 26 -4.49 7.92 1.51
CA VAL A 26 -5.37 6.77 1.27
C VAL A 26 -6.03 6.35 2.59
N SER A 27 -7.35 6.23 2.59
CA SER A 27 -8.12 5.75 3.73
C SER A 27 -8.22 4.23 3.72
N PHE A 28 -7.91 3.58 4.84
CA PHE A 28 -8.10 2.14 4.95
C PHE A 28 -9.58 1.78 4.80
N GLU A 29 -10.47 2.50 5.47
CA GLU A 29 -11.89 2.13 5.49
C GLU A 29 -12.60 2.42 4.17
N ASN A 30 -12.25 3.52 3.49
CA ASN A 30 -12.95 3.95 2.28
C ASN A 30 -12.31 3.44 0.99
N ASP A 31 -10.99 3.26 0.95
CA ASP A 31 -10.27 2.91 -0.28
C ASP A 31 -9.75 1.47 -0.27
N VAL A 32 -9.18 1.01 0.85
CA VAL A 32 -8.55 -0.33 0.93
C VAL A 32 -9.54 -1.43 1.26
N ARG A 33 -10.42 -1.19 2.25
CA ARG A 33 -11.39 -2.18 2.74
C ARG A 33 -12.30 -2.71 1.61
N PRO A 34 -12.84 -1.88 0.70
CA PRO A 34 -13.67 -2.39 -0.38
C PRO A 34 -12.92 -3.37 -1.30
N ILE A 35 -11.67 -3.05 -1.66
CA ILE A 35 -10.82 -3.91 -2.49
C ILE A 35 -10.62 -5.27 -1.82
N LEU A 36 -10.30 -5.28 -0.50
CA LEU A 36 -10.12 -6.51 0.25
C LEU A 36 -11.42 -7.31 0.38
N ALA A 37 -12.55 -6.62 0.57
CA ALA A 37 -13.86 -7.26 0.70
C ALA A 37 -14.28 -7.98 -0.58
N GLU A 38 -14.06 -7.35 -1.73
CA GLU A 38 -14.41 -7.90 -3.04
C GLU A 38 -13.47 -9.04 -3.46
N ASN A 39 -12.16 -8.82 -3.34
CA ASN A 39 -11.16 -9.69 -3.94
C ASN A 39 -10.64 -10.79 -3.00
N CYS A 40 -10.66 -10.57 -1.67
CA CYS A 40 -9.91 -11.41 -0.73
C CYS A 40 -10.80 -12.11 0.32
N LEU A 41 -11.85 -11.44 0.79
CA LEU A 41 -12.58 -11.85 2.00
C LEU A 41 -13.22 -13.24 1.90
N GLU A 42 -13.76 -13.61 0.74
CA GLU A 42 -14.39 -14.92 0.51
C GLU A 42 -13.48 -16.10 0.92
N CYS A 43 -12.19 -16.00 0.59
CA CYS A 43 -11.21 -17.05 0.84
C CYS A 43 -10.41 -16.84 2.12
N HIS A 44 -10.18 -15.59 2.50
CA HIS A 44 -9.38 -15.17 3.67
C HIS A 44 -10.27 -14.71 4.84
N GLN A 45 -11.41 -15.36 5.01
CA GLN A 45 -12.24 -15.32 6.21
C GLN A 45 -12.08 -16.63 7.00
N PRO A 46 -12.44 -16.67 8.29
CA PRO A 46 -12.47 -17.91 9.06
C PRO A 46 -13.12 -19.06 8.27
N ASP A 47 -12.48 -20.23 8.30
CA ASP A 47 -12.85 -21.44 7.55
C ASP A 47 -12.77 -21.38 6.01
N GLY A 48 -12.46 -20.23 5.43
CA GLY A 48 -12.19 -20.06 4.01
C GLY A 48 -10.94 -20.83 3.55
N LYS A 49 -10.88 -21.16 2.25
CA LYS A 49 -9.78 -21.97 1.69
C LYS A 49 -8.41 -21.29 1.86
N GLY A 50 -8.34 -19.98 1.61
CA GLY A 50 -7.12 -19.19 1.79
C GLY A 50 -6.70 -19.08 3.26
N PHE A 51 -7.67 -18.92 4.16
CA PHE A 51 -7.44 -18.97 5.61
C PHE A 51 -6.93 -20.34 6.07
N LYS A 52 -7.49 -21.45 5.59
CA LYS A 52 -6.99 -22.79 5.96
C LYS A 52 -5.57 -23.06 5.46
N ALA A 53 -5.21 -22.51 4.29
CA ALA A 53 -3.88 -22.69 3.70
C ALA A 53 -2.80 -21.86 4.38
N SER A 54 -3.11 -20.61 4.76
CA SER A 54 -2.12 -19.64 5.25
C SER A 54 -2.33 -19.20 6.70
N GLY A 55 -3.55 -19.33 7.22
CA GLY A 55 -3.99 -18.69 8.45
C GLY A 55 -4.15 -17.17 8.35
N LEU A 56 -4.11 -16.59 7.15
CA LEU A 56 -4.37 -15.16 6.95
C LEU A 56 -5.87 -14.87 6.97
N SER A 57 -6.28 -14.01 7.89
CA SER A 57 -7.60 -13.38 7.89
C SER A 57 -7.49 -11.93 7.41
N VAL A 58 -8.40 -11.50 6.53
CA VAL A 58 -8.52 -10.11 6.06
C VAL A 58 -9.80 -9.42 6.55
N GLY A 59 -10.55 -10.07 7.45
CA GLY A 59 -11.84 -9.55 7.93
C GLY A 59 -11.72 -8.26 8.77
N SER A 60 -10.55 -7.99 9.33
CA SER A 60 -10.26 -6.77 10.09
C SER A 60 -8.86 -6.23 9.75
N TYR A 61 -8.67 -4.93 9.99
CA TYR A 61 -7.34 -4.31 9.92
C TYR A 61 -6.35 -5.07 10.81
N GLU A 62 -6.76 -5.36 12.05
CA GLU A 62 -5.91 -6.03 13.03
C GLU A 62 -5.49 -7.42 12.56
N ASP A 63 -6.38 -8.17 11.90
CA ASP A 63 -6.05 -9.50 11.38
C ASP A 63 -5.14 -9.43 10.16
N LEU A 64 -5.38 -8.50 9.24
CA LEU A 64 -4.50 -8.26 8.10
C LEU A 64 -3.07 -7.95 8.57
N MET A 65 -2.95 -7.08 9.58
CA MET A 65 -1.66 -6.65 10.13
C MET A 65 -0.98 -7.71 10.99
N LYS A 66 -1.73 -8.65 11.60
CA LYS A 66 -1.14 -9.84 12.26
C LYS A 66 -0.45 -10.76 11.25
N GLY A 67 -0.87 -10.74 9.98
CA GLY A 67 -0.34 -11.58 8.92
C GLY A 67 -0.79 -13.04 9.02
N THR A 68 0.01 -13.95 8.48
CA THR A 68 -0.34 -15.38 8.42
C THR A 68 -0.25 -16.05 9.81
N GLN A 69 -1.17 -16.98 10.09
CA GLN A 69 -1.23 -17.74 11.35
C GLN A 69 -1.38 -19.25 11.10
N PRO A 70 -0.31 -19.93 10.66
CA PRO A 70 -0.41 -21.35 10.30
C PRO A 70 -0.86 -22.21 11.49
N ALA A 71 -1.83 -23.11 11.27
CA ALA A 71 -2.43 -23.93 12.33
C ALA A 71 -1.42 -24.82 13.10
N GLY A 72 -0.25 -25.09 12.52
CA GLY A 72 0.83 -25.86 13.16
C GLY A 72 1.80 -25.05 14.03
N GLY A 73 1.52 -23.76 14.30
CA GLY A 73 2.42 -22.90 15.09
C GLY A 73 3.71 -22.51 14.34
N GLY A 74 3.71 -22.64 13.00
CA GLY A 74 4.81 -22.21 12.15
C GLY A 74 5.04 -20.69 12.20
N GLN A 75 6.18 -20.25 11.64
CA GLN A 75 6.54 -18.83 11.67
C GLN A 75 5.47 -17.99 10.94
N ARG A 76 5.02 -16.92 11.61
CA ARG A 76 4.11 -15.93 11.01
C ARG A 76 4.84 -15.17 9.92
N GLY A 77 4.20 -15.04 8.77
CA GLY A 77 4.63 -14.21 7.65
C GLY A 77 3.92 -12.86 7.70
N ARG A 78 4.69 -11.78 7.57
CA ARG A 78 4.10 -10.44 7.37
C ARG A 78 3.53 -10.34 5.96
N VAL A 79 2.25 -10.01 5.88
CA VAL A 79 1.56 -9.78 4.61
C VAL A 79 1.68 -8.32 4.20
N VAL A 80 1.56 -7.42 5.17
CA VAL A 80 1.76 -5.99 5.03
C VAL A 80 2.95 -5.56 5.89
N VAL A 81 3.85 -4.76 5.31
CA VAL A 81 4.97 -4.12 6.01
C VAL A 81 4.80 -2.61 5.86
N PRO A 82 4.34 -1.89 6.90
CA PRO A 82 4.19 -0.44 6.88
C PRO A 82 5.41 0.29 6.33
N GLY A 83 5.22 1.13 5.33
CA GLY A 83 6.27 1.92 4.69
C GLY A 83 7.19 1.14 3.74
N ASP A 84 6.99 -0.17 3.57
CA ASP A 84 7.83 -1.02 2.70
C ASP A 84 6.98 -1.90 1.79
N VAL A 85 6.67 -1.36 0.61
CA VAL A 85 5.96 -2.07 -0.45
C VAL A 85 6.75 -3.27 -0.98
N ALA A 86 8.08 -3.16 -1.07
CA ALA A 86 8.91 -4.20 -1.66
C ALA A 86 8.92 -5.47 -0.79
N SER A 87 8.93 -5.29 0.53
CA SER A 87 8.87 -6.38 1.51
C SER A 87 7.45 -6.86 1.83
N SER A 88 6.42 -6.16 1.35
CA SER A 88 5.02 -6.53 1.56
C SER A 88 4.61 -7.67 0.64
N THR A 89 4.33 -8.85 1.23
CA THR A 89 3.87 -10.03 0.48
C THR A 89 2.59 -9.73 -0.30
N LEU A 90 1.66 -8.93 0.27
CA LEU A 90 0.42 -8.54 -0.40
C LEU A 90 0.67 -8.05 -1.82
N ILE A 91 1.54 -7.04 -1.96
CA ILE A 91 1.83 -6.42 -3.25
C ILE A 91 2.54 -7.38 -4.20
N ARG A 92 3.49 -8.17 -3.69
CA ARG A 92 4.18 -9.18 -4.50
C ARG A 92 3.22 -10.20 -5.12
N LEU A 93 2.19 -10.63 -4.40
CA LEU A 93 1.23 -11.63 -4.88
C LEU A 93 0.23 -11.04 -5.88
N VAL A 94 -0.29 -9.84 -5.64
CA VAL A 94 -1.28 -9.21 -6.54
C VAL A 94 -0.65 -8.63 -7.82
N GLU A 95 0.62 -8.25 -7.79
CA GLU A 95 1.39 -7.85 -8.98
C GLU A 95 1.93 -9.06 -9.77
N GLY A 96 1.69 -10.30 -9.33
CA GLY A 96 2.20 -11.50 -9.99
C GLY A 96 3.73 -11.62 -10.00
N ARG A 97 4.43 -10.99 -9.03
CA ARG A 97 5.89 -11.07 -8.88
C ARG A 97 6.36 -12.30 -8.10
N ALA A 98 5.44 -13.14 -7.65
CA ALA A 98 5.71 -14.40 -6.97
C ALA A 98 5.53 -15.59 -7.92
N ASP A 99 5.73 -16.81 -7.40
CA ASP A 99 5.38 -18.02 -8.14
C ASP A 99 3.91 -17.98 -8.57
N PRO A 100 3.56 -18.31 -9.83
CA PRO A 100 2.18 -18.30 -10.31
C PRO A 100 1.22 -19.15 -9.45
N SER A 101 1.72 -20.20 -8.79
CA SER A 101 0.93 -21.03 -7.87
C SER A 101 0.56 -20.32 -6.56
N LEU A 102 1.12 -19.14 -6.30
CA LEU A 102 0.89 -18.32 -5.11
C LEU A 102 0.24 -16.97 -5.45
N SER A 103 0.00 -16.68 -6.74
CA SER A 103 -0.64 -15.43 -7.17
C SER A 103 -2.03 -15.27 -6.57
N MET A 104 -2.36 -14.03 -6.20
CA MET A 104 -3.66 -13.68 -5.63
C MET A 104 -4.36 -12.63 -6.49
N PRO A 105 -5.70 -12.68 -6.58
CA PRO A 105 -6.60 -13.67 -6.00
C PRO A 105 -6.60 -15.00 -6.78
N HIS A 106 -6.66 -16.14 -6.06
CA HIS A 106 -6.71 -17.45 -6.71
C HIS A 106 -8.08 -17.72 -7.36
N GLY A 107 -8.05 -18.10 -8.64
CA GLY A 107 -9.26 -18.50 -9.37
C GLY A 107 -10.26 -17.36 -9.60
N LYS A 108 -9.82 -16.11 -9.44
CA LYS A 108 -10.54 -14.88 -9.77
C LYS A 108 -9.70 -14.05 -10.74
N GLU A 109 -10.32 -13.03 -11.33
CA GLU A 109 -9.60 -12.04 -12.14
C GLU A 109 -8.55 -11.33 -11.29
N PRO A 110 -7.36 -11.02 -11.83
CA PRO A 110 -6.40 -10.16 -11.17
C PRO A 110 -7.00 -8.80 -10.81
N LEU A 111 -6.48 -8.18 -9.75
CA LEU A 111 -6.81 -6.78 -9.44
C LEU A 111 -6.40 -5.89 -10.61
N ASN A 112 -7.18 -4.84 -10.84
CA ASN A 112 -6.80 -3.84 -11.83
C ASN A 112 -5.67 -2.92 -11.31
N GLU A 113 -5.06 -2.16 -12.22
CA GLU A 113 -3.92 -1.31 -11.89
C GLU A 113 -4.25 -0.23 -10.84
N GLU A 114 -5.48 0.28 -10.82
CA GLU A 114 -5.93 1.31 -9.87
C GLU A 114 -6.06 0.74 -8.45
N GLU A 115 -6.67 -0.43 -8.31
CA GLU A 115 -6.76 -1.14 -7.03
C GLU A 115 -5.36 -1.46 -6.46
N ILE A 116 -4.46 -1.96 -7.32
CA ILE A 116 -3.07 -2.23 -6.92
C ILE A 116 -2.39 -0.92 -6.50
N ALA A 117 -2.58 0.18 -7.23
CA ALA A 117 -2.00 1.48 -6.88
C ALA A 117 -2.50 2.00 -5.52
N ILE A 118 -3.79 1.83 -5.21
CA ILE A 118 -4.36 2.18 -3.89
C ILE A 118 -3.68 1.38 -2.78
N LEU A 119 -3.60 0.05 -2.93
CA LEU A 119 -2.96 -0.83 -1.95
C LEU A 119 -1.49 -0.47 -1.74
N ARG A 120 -0.75 -0.22 -2.83
CA ARG A 120 0.66 0.20 -2.77
C ARG A 120 0.80 1.50 -2.00
N LYS A 121 0.05 2.53 -2.38
CA LYS A 121 0.14 3.86 -1.80
C LYS A 121 -0.24 3.85 -0.31
N TRP A 122 -1.28 3.11 0.07
CA TRP A 122 -1.61 2.91 1.47
C TRP A 122 -0.44 2.32 2.26
N ILE A 123 0.26 1.31 1.71
CA ILE A 123 1.44 0.72 2.34
C ILE A 123 2.59 1.72 2.42
N GLU A 124 2.86 2.47 1.34
CA GLU A 124 3.88 3.53 1.31
C GLU A 124 3.63 4.59 2.38
N GLN A 125 2.35 4.91 2.62
CA GLN A 125 1.91 5.86 3.65
C GLN A 125 1.86 5.27 5.07
N GLY A 126 2.42 4.08 5.29
CA GLY A 126 2.52 3.47 6.62
C GLY A 126 1.39 2.53 6.98
N ALA A 127 0.52 2.18 6.02
CA ALA A 127 -0.58 1.23 6.18
C ALA A 127 -1.47 1.56 7.39
N GLU A 128 -1.83 2.83 7.58
CA GLU A 128 -2.59 3.28 8.76
C GLU A 128 -4.06 2.82 8.75
N LYS A 129 -4.68 2.74 9.93
CA LYS A 129 -6.12 2.51 10.11
C LYS A 129 -6.85 3.85 10.29
N ASN A 130 -6.99 4.60 9.20
CA ASN A 130 -7.49 5.98 9.15
C ASN A 130 -8.88 6.11 8.50
#